data_AF-A0A954Z771-F1
#
_entry.id   AF-A0A954Z771-F1
#
_cell.length_a   1.000
_cell.length_b   1.000
_cell.length_c   1.000
_cell.angle_alpha   90.00
_cell.angle_beta   90.00
_cell.angle_gamma   90.00
#
_symmetry.space_group_name_H-M   'P 1'
#
loop_
_entity.id
_entity.type
_entity.pdbx_description
1 polymer ?
#
loop_
_entity_poly.entity_id
_entity_poly.type
_entity_poly.pdbx_seq_one_letter_code
_entity_poly.pdbx_strand_id
1 'polypeptide(L)' 'MRISPVRVIGAEGDQLGVLTRDDALERAREAGLDLVEVAPQEKPPVCRIMDFGKFKYQ' A
#
# COMPACT_ATOMS: atom_id res chain seq x y z
N MET A 1 20.28 7.27 -1.31
CA MET A 1 19.45 6.13 -1.74
C MET A 1 18.13 6.68 -2.25
N ARG A 2 17.81 6.52 -3.55
CA ARG A 2 16.54 7.03 -4.12
C ARG A 2 15.43 6.06 -3.70
N ILE A 3 14.61 6.48 -2.74
CA ILE A 3 13.37 5.77 -2.41
C ILE A 3 12.37 6.17 -3.48
N SER A 4 11.96 5.22 -4.31
CA SER A 4 10.95 5.48 -5.33
C SER A 4 9.61 5.76 -4.65
N PRO A 5 8.93 6.85 -5.01
CA PRO A 5 7.58 7.11 -4.52
C PRO A 5 6.63 5.98 -4.94
N VAL A 6 5.72 5.59 -4.06
CA VAL A 6 4.65 4.62 -4.30
C VAL A 6 3.31 5.28 -4.01
N ARG A 7 2.28 4.97 -4.79
CA ARG A 7 0.93 5.48 -4.55
C ARG A 7 0.24 4.56 -3.56
N VAL A 8 -0.26 5.10 -2.46
CA VAL A 8 -0.89 4.31 -1.39
C VAL A 8 -2.38 4.59 -1.33
N ILE A 9 -3.16 3.52 -1.27
CA ILE A 9 -4.62 3.55 -1.08
C ILE A 9 -4.91 2.89 0.27
N GLY A 10 -5.64 3.57 1.14
CA GLY A 10 -6.08 3.06 2.43
C GLY A 10 -7.11 1.93 2.29
N ALA A 11 -7.38 1.25 3.40
CA ALA A 11 -8.29 0.11 3.45
C ALA A 11 -9.75 0.46 3.10
N GLU A 12 -10.17 1.68 3.42
CA GLU A 12 -11.50 2.21 3.11
C GLU A 12 -11.61 2.79 1.69
N GLY A 13 -10.54 2.69 0.88
CA GLY A 13 -10.46 3.29 -0.45
C GLY A 13 -9.97 4.75 -0.45
N ASP A 14 -9.56 5.27 0.71
CA ASP A 14 -9.00 6.62 0.84
C ASP A 14 -7.66 6.75 0.11
N GLN A 15 -7.48 7.81 -0.68
CA GLN A 15 -6.23 8.03 -1.41
C GLN A 15 -5.25 8.78 -0.54
N LEU A 16 -4.38 8.04 0.15
CA LEU A 16 -3.29 8.59 0.97
C LEU A 16 -2.23 9.33 0.13
N GLY A 17 -2.29 9.19 -1.20
CA GLY A 17 -1.46 9.90 -2.14
C GLY A 17 -0.17 9.16 -2.46
N VAL A 18 0.89 9.91 -2.75
CA VAL A 18 2.19 9.35 -3.13
C VAL A 18 3.13 9.46 -1.93
N LEU A 19 3.48 8.31 -1.37
CA LEU A 19 4.28 8.17 -0.16
C LEU A 19 5.57 7.40 -0.46
N THR A 20 6.50 7.36 0.49
CA THR A 20 7.64 6.47 0.42
C THR A 20 7.22 5.05 0.79
N ARG A 21 7.99 4.05 0.35
CA ARG A 21 7.73 2.65 0.72
C ARG A 21 7.70 2.45 2.25
N ASP A 22 8.57 3.16 2.98
CA ASP A 22 8.61 3.13 4.44
C ASP A 22 7.35 3.72 5.07
N ASP A 23 6.92 4.92 4.65
CA ASP A 23 5.71 5.57 5.18
C ASP A 23 4.45 4.73 4.87
N ALA A 24 4.40 4.13 3.68
CA ALA A 24 3.34 3.19 3.31
C ALA A 24 3.29 1.95 4.21
N LEU A 25 4.46 1.40 4.57
CA LEU A 25 4.61 0.25 5.46
C LEU A 25 4.24 0.61 6.90
N GLU A 26 4.66 1.78 7.39
CA GLU A 26 4.29 2.26 8.72
C GLU A 26 2.77 2.42 8.83
N ARG A 27 2.12 3.07 7.87
CA ARG A 27 0.66 3.23 7.88
C ARG A 27 -0.09 1.90 7.86
N ALA A 28 0.40 0.93 7.09
CA ALA A 28 -0.19 -0.40 7.09
C ALA A 28 -0.07 -1.06 8.48
N ARG A 29 1.10 -0.96 9.11
CA ARG A 29 1.33 -1.46 10.48
C ARG A 29 0.48 -0.75 11.52
N GLU A 30 0.34 0.58 11.44
CA GLU A 30 -0.51 1.38 12.33
C GLU A 30 -1.98 0.96 12.22
N ALA A 31 -2.44 0.63 11.02
CA ALA A 31 -3.78 0.12 10.78
C ALA A 31 -3.95 -1.38 11.14
N GLY A 32 -2.87 -2.10 11.46
CA GLY A 32 -2.89 -3.54 11.69
C GLY A 32 -3.20 -4.35 10.42
N LEU A 33 -2.86 -3.82 9.24
CA LEU A 33 -3.14 -4.39 7.92
C LEU A 33 -1.84 -4.60 7.13
N ASP A 34 -1.93 -5.23 5.96
CA ASP A 34 -0.80 -5.43 5.06
C ASP A 34 -0.78 -4.40 3.93
N LEU A 35 0.42 -3.97 3.55
CA LEU A 35 0.62 -3.19 2.34
C LEU A 35 0.74 -4.16 1.15
N VAL A 36 -0.29 -4.22 0.31
CA VAL A 36 -0.35 -5.11 -0.85
C VAL A 36 -0.15 -4.31 -2.13
N GLU A 37 0.85 -4.69 -2.93
CA GLU A 37 1.11 -4.09 -4.23
C GLU A 37 0.08 -4.60 -5.26
N VAL A 38 -0.86 -3.73 -5.68
CA VAL A 38 -1.97 -4.10 -6.58
C VAL A 38 -1.68 -3.75 -8.04
N ALA A 39 -0.84 -2.73 -8.30
CA ALA A 39 -0.44 -2.36 -9.65
C ALA A 39 1.05 -1.99 -9.71
N PRO A 40 1.95 -2.98 -9.80
CA PRO A 40 3.40 -2.73 -9.88
C PRO A 40 3.85 -2.15 -11.23
N GLN A 41 3.00 -2.21 -12.26
CA GLN A 41 3.27 -1.71 -13.60
C GLN A 41 3.08 -0.19 -13.74
N GLU A 42 2.37 0.44 -12.80
CA GLU A 42 2.21 1.89 -12.78
C GLU A 42 3.50 2.60 -12.34
N LYS A 43 3.71 3.84 -12.79
CA LYS A 43 4.77 4.72 -12.29
C LYS A 43 4.15 6.00 -11.75
N PRO A 44 4.10 6.20 -10.42
CA PRO A 44 4.55 5.29 -9.35
C PRO A 44 3.67 4.03 -9.20
N PRO A 45 4.23 2.91 -8.69
CA PRO A 45 3.47 1.68 -8.46
C PRO A 45 2.39 1.91 -7.40
N VAL A 46 1.26 1.21 -7.53
CA VAL A 46 0.12 1.37 -6.63
C VAL A 46 0.08 0.24 -5.60
N CYS A 47 0.14 0.65 -4.33
CA CYS A 47 -0.01 -0.18 -3.16
C CYS A 47 -1.35 0.12 -2.49
N ARG A 48 -2.01 -0.91 -1.98
CA ARG A 48 -3.25 -0.80 -1.21
C ARG A 48 -3.05 -1.43 0.17
N ILE A 49 -3.43 -0.72 1.21
CA ILE A 49 -3.45 -1.24 2.58
C ILE A 49 -4.70 -2.10 2.73
N MET A 50 -4.53 -3.41 2.88
CA MET A 50 -5.63 -4.35 3.05
C MET A 50 -5.13 -5.63 3.73
N ASP A 51 -6.02 -6.37 4.38
CA ASP A 51 -5.67 -7.64 5.00
C ASP A 51 -5.44 -8.72 3.92
N PHE A 52 -4.19 -9.14 3.73
CA PHE A 52 -3.86 -10.16 2.74
C PHE A 52 -4.35 -11.55 3.15
N GLY A 53 -4.55 -11.78 4.45
CA GLY A 53 -5.01 -13.04 5.03
C GLY A 53 -6.42 -13.43 4.57
N LYS A 54 -7.35 -12.47 4.48
CA LYS A 54 -8.71 -12.71 3.98
C LYS A 54 -8.81 -12.91 2.46
N PHE A 55 -7.89 -12.37 1.67
CA PHE A 55 -7.97 -12.43 0.21
C PHE A 55 -7.59 -13.81 -0.36
N LYS A 56 -6.83 -14.63 0.37
CA LYS A 56 -6.44 -15.99 -0.06
C LYS A 56 -7.53 -17.07 0.08
N TYR A 57 -8.73 -16.72 0.53
CA TYR A 57 -9.81 -17.68 0.81
C TYR A 57 -10.93 -17.72 -0.25
N GLN A 58 -10.72 -17.15 -1.44
CA GLN A 58 -11.68 -17.25 -2.56
C GLN A 58 -11.05 -17.80 -3.83
#